data_AF-A0A2D8R975-F1
#
_entry.id   AF-A0A2D8R975-F1
#
_cell.length_a   1.000
_cell.length_b   1.000
_cell.length_c   1.000
_cell.angle_alpha   90.00
_cell.angle_beta   90.00
_cell.angle_gamma   90.00
#
_symmetry.space_group_name_H-M   'P 1'
#
loop_
_entity.id
_entity.type
_entity.pdbx_description
1 polymer ?
#
loop_
_entity_poly.entity_id
_entity_poly.type
_entity_poly.pdbx_seq_one_letter_code
_entity_poly.pdbx_strand_id
1 'polypeptide(L)'
;MFHAVAKTRSQSPQKSFKKTIFSAACASGLLMSAVASAATVDVLVAYDSAAKTKLGGEPAVAMQSWVNQINGYYANSQIDVQLRLVGTVLHEEASSDMSTMLRSLQANADMRTERDKLGADFVVMMSPKASCGIGYISVLAAYAYSIVGPQCGPMTMAHELGHNMGLNHSRKQGNTGGYRYAYGLGHGVDYSFSTIMAYAHVYSTSRMGKFSNPNVSCNGQPCGIPAGKPGEADSALAINNVKAEIAAFKPTVSSAPVSTSPAPVTTNPTPAAGKTYSFVAAHSGKCLDVSGNSKVDGGTLAQWTCHGGLNQQYTATAVGDYMTLKAKHSGKCLSIESNSTSDRARLVQATCDTSNHSHLWRFQTTGSHVNVINRRSGKYLDIRGNNSDNRAAVQQYSATGGSNQKFSLKAM
;
A
#
# COMPACT_ATOMS: atom_id res chain seq x y z
N MET A 1 -15.52 60.79 71.69
CA MET A 1 -14.61 60.52 72.82
C MET A 1 -13.35 59.88 72.25
N PHE A 2 -12.20 60.56 72.41
CA PHE A 2 -10.83 60.02 72.40
C PHE A 2 -10.31 59.33 71.11
N HIS A 3 -9.15 59.62 70.51
CA HIS A 3 -7.95 60.38 70.87
C HIS A 3 -7.19 60.75 69.57
N ALA A 4 -6.57 61.94 69.54
CA ALA A 4 -5.47 62.32 68.63
C ALA A 4 -4.19 61.49 68.95
N VAL A 5 -3.16 61.37 68.10
CA VAL A 5 -2.01 62.31 67.91
C VAL A 5 -1.05 61.67 66.88
N ALA A 6 -0.84 62.28 65.71
CA ALA A 6 0.34 63.03 65.24
C ALA A 6 1.67 62.25 65.02
N LYS A 7 2.26 62.33 63.81
CA LYS A 7 3.40 63.24 63.51
C LYS A 7 3.93 63.12 62.06
N THR A 8 4.35 64.28 61.61
CA THR A 8 4.95 64.77 60.35
C THR A 8 6.36 64.30 60.01
N ARG A 9 6.68 64.18 58.70
CA ARG A 9 7.77 64.85 57.91
C ARG A 9 8.05 64.01 56.65
N SER A 10 7.78 64.48 55.42
CA SER A 10 8.45 65.52 54.62
C SER A 10 9.84 65.13 54.09
N GLN A 11 9.90 64.90 52.77
CA GLN A 11 10.87 65.40 51.75
C GLN A 11 11.06 64.34 50.64
N SER A 12 10.44 64.48 49.45
CA SER A 12 10.85 65.28 48.26
C SER A 12 11.59 64.41 47.21
N PRO A 13 11.81 64.85 45.95
CA PRO A 13 10.79 64.92 44.90
C PRO A 13 11.22 64.31 43.53
N GLN A 14 10.23 64.13 42.66
CA GLN A 14 10.23 64.20 41.18
C GLN A 14 11.30 63.50 40.33
N LYS A 15 10.83 62.75 39.31
CA LYS A 15 11.00 63.13 37.89
C LYS A 15 10.10 62.30 36.96
N SER A 16 9.53 62.99 35.97
CA SER A 16 8.58 62.47 34.97
C SER A 16 9.28 61.67 33.88
N PHE A 17 8.66 60.61 33.35
CA PHE A 17 8.97 60.09 32.01
C PHE A 17 7.71 59.62 31.25
N LYS A 18 7.55 60.27 30.09
CA LYS A 18 6.76 60.06 28.86
C LYS A 18 5.91 58.78 28.69
N LYS A 19 4.65 58.99 28.31
CA LYS A 19 3.72 57.99 27.73
C LYS A 19 4.12 57.65 26.29
N THR A 20 4.31 56.37 26.00
CA THR A 20 4.42 55.84 24.63
C THR A 20 3.10 55.17 24.24
N ILE A 21 2.51 55.64 23.15
CA ILE A 21 1.32 55.06 22.51
C ILE A 21 1.77 53.80 21.76
N PHE A 22 1.25 52.63 22.14
CA PHE A 22 1.42 51.40 21.37
C PHE A 22 0.30 51.29 20.34
N SER A 23 0.67 51.36 19.06
CA SER A 23 -0.19 51.00 17.93
C SER A 23 -0.50 49.49 17.97
N ALA A 24 -1.79 49.14 17.98
CA ALA A 24 -2.23 47.77 17.82
C ALA A 24 -2.06 47.34 16.34
N ALA A 25 -1.01 46.57 16.06
CA ALA A 25 -0.90 45.85 14.80
C ALA A 25 -1.85 44.63 14.87
N CYS A 26 -2.91 44.67 14.06
CA CYS A 26 -3.79 43.54 13.84
C CYS A 26 -3.02 42.49 13.02
N ALA A 27 -2.33 41.57 13.71
CA ALA A 27 -1.73 40.41 13.08
C ALA A 27 -2.86 39.45 12.71
N SER A 28 -3.26 39.45 11.44
CA SER A 28 -4.02 38.36 10.84
C SER A 28 -3.18 37.09 10.91
N GLY A 29 -3.29 36.35 12.02
CA GLY A 29 -2.72 35.03 12.14
C GLY A 29 -3.40 34.12 11.12
N LEU A 30 -2.71 33.78 10.04
CA LEU A 30 -3.05 32.57 9.30
C LEU A 30 -2.97 31.42 10.30
N LEU A 31 -4.12 30.86 10.67
CA LEU A 31 -4.18 29.51 11.24
C LEU A 31 -3.66 28.57 10.14
N MET A 32 -2.34 28.30 10.15
CA MET A 32 -1.84 27.11 9.47
C MET A 32 -2.43 25.93 10.25
N SER A 33 -3.50 25.34 9.73
CA SER A 33 -3.90 24.00 10.13
C SER A 33 -2.69 23.10 9.87
N ALA A 34 -2.00 22.71 10.94
CA ALA A 34 -1.05 21.61 10.86
C ALA A 34 -1.86 20.42 10.36
N VAL A 35 -1.66 20.03 9.10
CA VAL A 35 -2.19 18.77 8.59
C VAL A 35 -1.50 17.71 9.43
N ALA A 36 -2.21 17.13 10.39
CA ALA A 36 -1.66 16.09 11.24
C ALA A 36 -1.21 14.96 10.32
N SER A 37 0.10 14.74 10.23
CA SER A 37 0.66 13.66 9.44
C SER A 37 0.15 12.32 9.99
N ALA A 38 -0.12 11.37 9.10
CA ALA A 38 -0.44 10.00 9.51
C ALA A 38 0.66 9.45 10.45
N ALA A 39 0.24 8.72 11.48
CA ALA A 39 1.17 8.03 12.38
C ALA A 39 1.86 6.90 11.61
N THR A 40 3.20 6.82 11.68
CA THR A 40 3.93 5.75 11.01
C THR A 40 4.06 4.56 11.93
N VAL A 41 3.60 3.39 11.50
CA VAL A 41 3.72 2.12 12.24
C VAL A 41 4.76 1.26 11.55
N ASP A 42 5.80 0.89 12.28
CA ASP A 42 6.92 0.10 11.79
C ASP A 42 6.62 -1.40 11.84
N VAL A 43 6.78 -2.10 10.71
CA VAL A 43 6.43 -3.52 10.57
C VAL A 43 7.66 -4.34 10.17
N LEU A 44 7.96 -5.36 10.96
CA LEU A 44 8.90 -6.44 10.63
C LEU A 44 8.12 -7.63 10.07
N VAL A 45 8.57 -8.18 8.95
CA VAL A 45 8.00 -9.42 8.40
C VAL A 45 8.97 -10.58 8.52
N ALA A 46 8.63 -11.56 9.35
CA ALA A 46 9.26 -12.88 9.35
C ALA A 46 8.69 -13.75 8.22
N TYR A 47 9.48 -14.67 7.67
CA TYR A 47 9.01 -15.61 6.65
C TYR A 47 9.74 -16.95 6.73
N ASP A 48 9.06 -18.04 6.39
CA ASP A 48 9.70 -19.35 6.20
C ASP A 48 10.10 -19.57 4.73
N SER A 49 10.96 -20.57 4.46
CA SER A 49 11.45 -20.84 3.10
C SER A 49 10.32 -21.18 2.11
N ALA A 50 9.24 -21.80 2.59
CA ALA A 50 8.08 -22.11 1.76
C ALA A 50 7.31 -20.83 1.38
N ALA A 51 7.22 -19.86 2.28
CA ALA A 51 6.64 -18.55 2.03
C ALA A 51 7.45 -17.77 0.99
N LYS A 52 8.79 -17.78 1.07
CA LYS A 52 9.65 -17.15 0.04
C LYS A 52 9.32 -17.66 -1.37
N THR A 53 9.13 -18.98 -1.51
CA THR A 53 8.74 -19.59 -2.80
C THR A 53 7.35 -19.13 -3.24
N LYS A 54 6.38 -19.08 -2.33
CA LYS A 54 5.00 -18.66 -2.64
C LYS A 54 4.87 -17.18 -2.99
N LEU A 55 5.72 -16.33 -2.43
CA LEU A 55 5.78 -14.90 -2.73
C LEU A 55 6.38 -14.63 -4.12
N GLY A 56 7.07 -15.61 -4.73
CA GLY A 56 7.52 -15.53 -6.12
C GLY A 56 8.65 -14.52 -6.36
N GLY A 57 9.40 -14.15 -5.32
CA GLY A 57 10.48 -13.17 -5.39
C GLY A 57 11.14 -12.91 -4.04
N GLU A 58 11.96 -11.86 -3.96
CA GLU A 58 12.57 -11.45 -2.68
C GLU A 58 11.49 -10.98 -1.69
N PRO A 59 11.41 -11.57 -0.47
CA PRO A 59 10.35 -11.27 0.49
C PRO A 59 10.21 -9.79 0.82
N ALA A 60 11.31 -9.05 0.94
CA ALA A 60 11.28 -7.60 1.18
C ALA A 60 10.51 -6.83 0.09
N VAL A 61 10.65 -7.23 -1.17
CA VAL A 61 9.95 -6.58 -2.29
C VAL A 61 8.46 -6.91 -2.26
N ALA A 62 8.12 -8.18 -2.04
CA ALA A 62 6.74 -8.62 -1.94
C ALA A 62 6.03 -7.91 -0.77
N MET A 63 6.69 -7.85 0.39
CA MET A 63 6.15 -7.21 1.59
C MET A 63 6.04 -5.70 1.45
N GLN A 64 6.98 -5.04 0.78
CA GLN A 64 6.85 -3.61 0.47
C GLN A 64 5.65 -3.35 -0.45
N SER A 65 5.39 -4.22 -1.42
CA SER A 65 4.20 -4.15 -2.28
C SER A 65 2.91 -4.33 -1.48
N TRP A 66 2.91 -5.24 -0.49
CA TRP A 66 1.77 -5.46 0.38
C TRP A 66 1.53 -4.26 1.30
N VAL A 67 2.57 -3.75 1.96
CA VAL A 67 2.54 -2.52 2.76
C VAL A 67 1.94 -1.36 1.97
N ASN A 68 2.37 -1.16 0.72
CA ASN A 68 1.82 -0.10 -0.13
C ASN A 68 0.32 -0.29 -0.44
N GLN A 69 -0.14 -1.52 -0.66
CA GLN A 69 -1.56 -1.82 -0.85
C GLN A 69 -2.37 -1.58 0.43
N ILE A 70 -1.83 -1.95 1.58
CA ILE A 70 -2.48 -1.74 2.89
C ILE A 70 -2.58 -0.26 3.22
N ASN A 71 -1.54 0.53 2.94
CA ASN A 71 -1.60 1.99 3.06
C ASN A 71 -2.67 2.60 2.15
N GLY A 72 -2.89 2.02 0.96
CA GLY A 72 -4.04 2.34 0.12
C GLY A 72 -5.38 2.04 0.79
N TYR A 73 -5.51 0.90 1.49
CA TYR A 73 -6.72 0.57 2.25
C TYR A 73 -6.96 1.55 3.40
N TYR A 74 -5.91 1.96 4.12
CA TYR A 74 -6.01 2.97 5.19
C TYR A 74 -6.46 4.32 4.65
N ALA A 75 -5.81 4.82 3.58
CA ALA A 75 -6.20 6.07 2.94
C ALA A 75 -7.66 6.04 2.45
N ASN A 76 -8.07 4.96 1.78
CA ASN A 76 -9.44 4.76 1.30
C ASN A 76 -10.49 4.62 2.41
N SER A 77 -10.05 4.43 3.65
CA SER A 77 -10.89 4.31 4.86
C SER A 77 -10.77 5.53 5.78
N GLN A 78 -10.02 6.57 5.39
CA GLN A 78 -9.67 7.74 6.23
C GLN A 78 -9.03 7.33 7.57
N ILE A 79 -8.12 6.36 7.52
CA ILE A 79 -7.26 5.98 8.63
C ILE A 79 -5.94 6.74 8.50
N ASP A 80 -5.57 7.47 9.54
CA ASP A 80 -4.35 8.28 9.62
C ASP A 80 -3.16 7.44 10.11
N VAL A 81 -2.98 6.26 9.53
CA VAL A 81 -1.85 5.37 9.79
C VAL A 81 -1.16 5.06 8.48
N GLN A 82 0.17 5.06 8.51
CA GLN A 82 1.02 4.63 7.40
C GLN A 82 1.92 3.49 7.90
N LEU A 83 1.82 2.31 7.31
CA LEU A 83 2.78 1.24 7.55
C LEU A 83 4.10 1.58 6.86
N ARG A 84 5.20 1.33 7.55
CA ARG A 84 6.54 1.29 6.99
C ARG A 84 7.11 -0.10 7.26
N LEU A 85 7.51 -0.80 6.21
CA LEU A 85 8.31 -2.00 6.38
C LEU A 85 9.67 -1.54 6.94
N VAL A 86 10.16 -2.20 7.99
CA VAL A 86 11.50 -1.94 8.57
C VAL A 86 12.48 -3.09 8.37
N GLY A 87 11.98 -4.29 8.06
CA GLY A 87 12.83 -5.39 7.62
C GLY A 87 12.06 -6.65 7.28
N THR A 88 12.79 -7.61 6.71
CA THR A 88 12.33 -8.99 6.58
C THR A 88 13.37 -9.96 7.10
N VAL A 89 12.95 -11.01 7.78
CA VAL A 89 13.86 -12.00 8.38
C VAL A 89 13.39 -13.43 8.08
N LEU A 90 14.34 -14.29 7.72
CA LEU A 90 14.07 -15.72 7.59
C LEU A 90 13.86 -16.32 8.99
N HIS A 91 12.73 -16.98 9.19
CA HIS A 91 12.38 -17.67 10.42
C HIS A 91 11.63 -18.95 10.04
N GLU A 92 12.26 -20.11 10.22
CA GLU A 92 11.61 -21.38 9.91
C GLU A 92 10.56 -21.73 10.96
N GLU A 93 9.31 -21.85 10.53
CA GLU A 93 8.20 -22.25 11.39
C GLU A 93 8.04 -23.77 11.35
N ALA A 94 7.99 -24.42 12.53
CA ALA A 94 7.86 -25.87 12.62
C ALA A 94 6.39 -26.32 12.64
N SER A 95 5.53 -25.56 13.31
CA SER A 95 4.11 -25.89 13.50
C SER A 95 3.30 -25.74 12.21
N SER A 96 2.13 -26.37 12.16
CA SER A 96 1.03 -26.04 11.23
C SER A 96 -0.23 -25.56 11.95
N ASP A 97 -0.24 -25.62 13.29
CA ASP A 97 -1.29 -25.04 14.12
C ASP A 97 -1.06 -23.54 14.31
N MET A 98 -1.96 -22.70 13.78
CA MET A 98 -1.82 -21.24 13.75
C MET A 98 -1.74 -20.62 15.15
N SER A 99 -2.45 -21.19 16.14
CA SER A 99 -2.39 -20.69 17.52
C SER A 99 -1.03 -20.92 18.16
N THR A 100 -0.43 -22.08 17.87
CA THR A 100 0.92 -22.42 18.31
C THR A 100 1.95 -21.59 17.57
N MET A 101 1.83 -21.38 16.26
CA MET A 101 2.70 -20.45 15.50
C MET A 101 2.71 -19.06 16.12
N LEU A 102 1.54 -18.50 16.40
CA LEU A 102 1.40 -17.16 16.96
C LEU A 102 2.06 -17.02 18.34
N ARG A 103 1.81 -17.99 19.24
CA ARG A 103 2.44 -18.03 20.56
C ARG A 103 3.95 -18.23 20.48
N SER A 104 4.42 -19.12 19.61
CA SER A 104 5.84 -19.41 19.41
C SER A 104 6.59 -18.20 18.86
N LEU A 105 6.03 -17.51 17.85
CA LEU A 105 6.61 -16.29 17.29
C LEU A 105 6.74 -15.18 18.35
N GLN A 106 5.69 -14.95 19.15
CA GLN A 106 5.70 -13.99 20.25
C GLN A 106 6.74 -14.35 21.34
N ALA A 107 6.84 -15.65 21.66
CA ALA A 107 7.74 -16.16 22.69
C ALA A 107 9.21 -16.31 22.23
N ASN A 108 9.48 -16.24 20.93
CA ASN A 108 10.83 -16.39 20.38
C ASN A 108 11.75 -15.20 20.74
N ALA A 109 12.89 -15.50 21.37
CA ALA A 109 13.84 -14.49 21.85
C ALA A 109 14.58 -13.77 20.71
N ASP A 110 14.97 -14.50 19.66
CA ASP A 110 15.66 -13.94 18.50
C ASP A 110 14.74 -12.99 17.74
N MET A 111 13.46 -13.34 17.59
CA MET A 111 12.45 -12.49 16.98
C MET A 111 12.23 -11.21 17.77
N ARG A 112 12.20 -11.27 19.10
CA ARG A 112 12.14 -10.06 19.94
C ARG A 112 13.39 -9.19 19.78
N THR A 113 14.56 -9.83 19.70
CA THR A 113 15.84 -9.12 19.48
C THR A 113 15.85 -8.41 18.13
N GLU A 114 15.39 -9.07 17.06
CA GLU A 114 15.33 -8.46 15.73
C GLU A 114 14.26 -7.35 15.67
N ARG A 115 13.11 -7.56 16.33
CA ARG A 115 12.07 -6.53 16.50
C ARG A 115 12.63 -5.28 17.18
N ASP A 116 13.38 -5.44 18.27
CA ASP A 116 13.99 -4.33 19.01
C ASP A 116 15.07 -3.63 18.18
N LYS A 117 15.93 -4.40 17.52
CA LYS A 117 16.99 -3.91 16.64
C LYS A 117 16.46 -3.07 15.47
N LEU A 118 15.32 -3.45 14.90
CA LEU A 118 14.73 -2.74 13.76
C LEU A 118 13.71 -1.67 14.18
N GLY A 119 13.37 -1.58 15.46
CA GLY A 119 12.35 -0.65 15.94
C GLY A 119 10.95 -1.00 15.44
N ALA A 120 10.63 -2.28 15.27
CA ALA A 120 9.35 -2.70 14.69
C ALA A 120 8.22 -2.68 15.73
N ASP A 121 7.23 -1.82 15.51
CA ASP A 121 6.01 -1.80 16.30
C ASP A 121 5.26 -3.13 16.17
N PHE A 122 5.18 -3.71 14.97
CA PHE A 122 4.39 -4.92 14.67
C PHE A 122 5.28 -5.99 14.03
N VAL A 123 4.99 -7.26 14.32
CA VAL A 123 5.65 -8.40 13.69
C VAL A 123 4.62 -9.29 13.00
N VAL A 124 4.84 -9.57 11.72
CA VAL A 124 4.00 -10.47 10.92
C VAL A 124 4.83 -11.65 10.44
N MET A 125 4.36 -12.87 10.65
CA MET A 125 4.99 -14.07 10.10
C MET A 125 4.26 -14.56 8.87
N MET A 126 4.99 -14.71 7.76
CA MET A 126 4.49 -15.30 6.52
C MET A 126 4.79 -16.80 6.49
N SER A 127 3.74 -17.62 6.45
CA SER A 127 3.87 -19.07 6.31
C SER A 127 2.70 -19.66 5.51
N PRO A 128 2.96 -20.44 4.44
CA PRO A 128 1.89 -21.09 3.67
C PRO A 128 1.18 -22.22 4.45
N LYS A 129 1.68 -22.56 5.64
CA LYS A 129 1.03 -23.49 6.56
C LYS A 129 -0.19 -22.85 7.25
N ALA A 130 -0.27 -21.52 7.29
CA ALA A 130 -1.45 -20.82 7.79
C ALA A 130 -2.59 -20.92 6.79
N SER A 131 -3.82 -21.20 7.26
CA SER A 131 -5.01 -21.27 6.41
C SER A 131 -5.29 -19.94 5.70
N CYS A 132 -5.26 -18.84 6.45
CA CYS A 132 -5.13 -17.48 5.93
C CYS A 132 -4.45 -16.53 6.90
N GLY A 133 -4.87 -16.50 8.16
CA GLY A 133 -4.23 -15.64 9.15
C GLY A 133 -4.79 -15.80 10.55
N ILE A 134 -4.00 -15.32 11.51
CA ILE A 134 -4.41 -15.14 12.91
C ILE A 134 -3.60 -13.99 13.51
N GLY A 135 -4.24 -13.14 14.29
CA GLY A 135 -3.58 -12.07 15.04
C GLY A 135 -4.19 -11.93 16.42
N TYR A 136 -3.38 -11.48 17.39
CA TYR A 136 -3.94 -11.11 18.68
C TYR A 136 -4.81 -9.87 18.56
N ILE A 137 -5.99 -9.92 19.18
CA ILE A 137 -6.88 -8.76 19.33
C ILE A 137 -6.41 -7.96 20.55
N SER A 138 -5.59 -6.93 20.33
CA SER A 138 -4.97 -6.14 21.38
C SER A 138 -4.51 -4.79 20.85
N VAL A 139 -4.15 -3.89 21.75
CA VAL A 139 -3.40 -2.66 21.45
C VAL A 139 -2.19 -2.54 22.36
N LEU A 140 -1.64 -3.67 22.80
CA LEU A 140 -0.46 -3.73 23.65
C LEU A 140 0.73 -4.21 22.85
N ALA A 141 1.89 -3.55 23.02
CA ALA A 141 3.13 -3.88 22.31
C ALA A 141 3.52 -5.37 22.41
N ALA A 142 3.29 -5.98 23.58
CA ALA A 142 3.59 -7.39 23.83
C ALA A 142 2.80 -8.36 22.93
N TYR A 143 1.64 -7.92 22.39
CA TYR A 143 0.73 -8.74 21.59
C TYR A 143 0.63 -8.28 20.13
N ALA A 144 1.49 -7.37 19.65
CA ALA A 144 1.50 -6.90 18.26
C ALA A 144 2.16 -7.92 17.29
N TYR A 145 1.62 -9.14 17.28
CA TYR A 145 2.06 -10.26 16.47
C TYR A 145 0.90 -10.86 15.67
N SER A 146 1.18 -11.29 14.44
CA SER A 146 0.24 -12.01 13.59
C SER A 146 0.95 -13.02 12.69
N ILE A 147 0.18 -14.02 12.23
CA ILE A 147 0.57 -15.00 11.22
C ILE A 147 -0.31 -14.79 9.99
N VAL A 148 0.27 -14.85 8.79
CA VAL A 148 -0.43 -14.68 7.52
C VAL A 148 0.05 -15.73 6.51
N GLY A 149 -0.91 -16.34 5.81
CA GLY A 149 -0.66 -17.19 4.66
C GLY A 149 -0.38 -16.34 3.41
N PRO A 150 0.79 -16.48 2.75
CA PRO A 150 1.13 -15.69 1.55
C PRO A 150 0.11 -15.85 0.41
N GLN A 151 -0.59 -16.98 0.35
CA GLN A 151 -1.66 -17.25 -0.61
C GLN A 151 -2.92 -16.39 -0.42
N CYS A 152 -3.12 -15.81 0.77
CA CYS A 152 -4.32 -15.00 1.08
C CYS A 152 -4.13 -13.50 0.84
N GLY A 153 -2.90 -13.07 0.54
CA GLY A 153 -2.63 -11.73 0.04
C GLY A 153 -2.68 -10.59 1.08
N PRO A 154 -2.46 -9.35 0.61
CA PRO A 154 -2.30 -8.17 1.48
C PRO A 154 -3.58 -7.79 2.24
N MET A 155 -4.76 -8.16 1.74
CA MET A 155 -6.02 -7.86 2.43
C MET A 155 -6.17 -8.68 3.72
N THR A 156 -5.63 -9.91 3.74
CA THR A 156 -5.58 -10.71 4.97
C THR A 156 -4.52 -10.18 5.91
N MET A 157 -3.34 -9.76 5.42
CA MET A 157 -2.39 -9.05 6.28
C MET A 157 -2.99 -7.79 6.92
N ALA A 158 -3.75 -6.98 6.18
CA ALA A 158 -4.48 -5.84 6.74
C ALA A 158 -5.49 -6.25 7.82
N HIS A 159 -6.17 -7.38 7.64
CA HIS A 159 -7.12 -7.93 8.61
C HIS A 159 -6.42 -8.29 9.93
N GLU A 160 -5.30 -9.02 9.86
CA GLU A 160 -4.56 -9.41 11.07
C GLU A 160 -3.91 -8.22 11.76
N LEU A 161 -3.39 -7.25 11.00
CA LEU A 161 -2.93 -5.97 11.57
C LEU A 161 -4.09 -5.22 12.24
N GLY A 162 -5.30 -5.29 11.70
CA GLY A 162 -6.51 -4.75 12.32
C GLY A 162 -6.77 -5.36 13.70
N HIS A 163 -6.58 -6.66 13.87
CA HIS A 163 -6.63 -7.30 15.19
C HIS A 163 -5.57 -6.74 16.14
N ASN A 164 -4.32 -6.60 15.67
CA ASN A 164 -3.24 -5.99 16.46
C ASN A 164 -3.44 -4.47 16.72
N MET A 165 -4.44 -3.85 16.07
CA MET A 165 -4.91 -2.48 16.34
C MET A 165 -6.21 -2.46 17.16
N GLY A 166 -6.60 -3.61 17.72
CA GLY A 166 -7.74 -3.74 18.63
C GLY A 166 -9.09 -3.93 17.93
N LEU A 167 -9.12 -4.22 16.64
CA LEU A 167 -10.36 -4.48 15.92
C LEU A 167 -10.80 -5.92 16.10
N ASN A 168 -12.11 -6.13 16.10
CA ASN A 168 -12.73 -7.45 16.09
C ASN A 168 -13.62 -7.60 14.85
N HIS A 169 -14.15 -8.79 14.59
CA HIS A 169 -14.98 -9.01 13.41
C HIS A 169 -16.33 -8.32 13.53
N SER A 170 -17.17 -8.42 12.49
CA SER A 170 -18.47 -7.75 12.50
C SER A 170 -19.45 -8.32 13.53
N ARG A 171 -20.48 -7.52 13.87
CA ARG A 171 -21.55 -7.95 14.79
C ARG A 171 -22.32 -9.16 14.29
N LYS A 172 -22.50 -9.29 12.96
CA LYS A 172 -23.15 -10.46 12.35
C LYS A 172 -22.34 -11.75 12.57
N GLN A 173 -21.05 -11.65 12.87
CA GLN A 173 -20.18 -12.76 13.26
C GLN A 173 -20.19 -13.04 14.77
N GLY A 174 -21.07 -12.40 15.54
CA GLY A 174 -21.24 -12.61 16.98
C GLY A 174 -20.40 -11.70 17.88
N ASN A 175 -19.61 -10.79 17.32
CA ASN A 175 -18.76 -9.90 18.11
C ASN A 175 -19.52 -8.66 18.61
N THR A 176 -19.26 -8.24 19.84
CA THR A 176 -19.97 -7.13 20.48
C THR A 176 -19.16 -5.84 20.59
N GLY A 177 -17.83 -5.92 20.42
CA GLY A 177 -16.91 -4.79 20.44
C GLY A 177 -15.47 -5.16 20.08
N GLY A 178 -14.66 -4.15 19.77
CA GLY A 178 -13.21 -4.27 19.68
C GLY A 178 -12.56 -4.35 21.06
N TYR A 179 -11.23 -4.42 21.09
CA TYR A 179 -10.44 -4.54 22.32
C TYR A 179 -10.67 -3.37 23.29
N ARG A 180 -10.59 -2.13 22.77
CA ARG A 180 -10.74 -0.90 23.57
C ARG A 180 -12.03 -0.15 23.28
N TYR A 181 -12.51 -0.22 22.04
CA TYR A 181 -13.67 0.54 21.58
C TYR A 181 -14.76 -0.39 21.08
N ALA A 182 -15.99 -0.21 21.58
CA ALA A 182 -17.15 -1.04 21.21
C ALA A 182 -17.51 -0.94 19.71
N TYR A 183 -17.19 0.18 19.06
CA TYR A 183 -17.32 0.36 17.60
C TYR A 183 -16.15 -0.20 16.78
N GLY A 184 -15.10 -0.75 17.41
CA GLY A 184 -13.93 -1.32 16.72
C GLY A 184 -14.20 -2.65 16.03
N LEU A 185 -15.13 -2.65 15.07
CA LEU A 185 -15.71 -3.83 14.43
C LEU A 185 -15.75 -3.69 12.92
N GLY A 186 -15.66 -4.81 12.22
CA GLY A 186 -16.02 -4.90 10.81
C GLY A 186 -17.49 -4.59 10.56
N HIS A 187 -17.79 -4.14 9.34
CA HIS A 187 -19.13 -3.91 8.84
C HIS A 187 -19.36 -4.62 7.50
N GLY A 188 -20.61 -4.92 7.18
CA GLY A 188 -21.03 -5.40 5.87
C GLY A 188 -22.53 -5.22 5.69
N VAL A 189 -22.96 -5.28 4.45
CA VAL A 189 -24.37 -5.28 4.04
C VAL A 189 -24.58 -6.47 3.12
N ASP A 190 -25.62 -7.25 3.44
CA ASP A 190 -25.94 -8.48 2.74
C ASP A 190 -26.07 -8.25 1.24
N TYR A 191 -25.41 -9.12 0.47
CA TYR A 191 -25.36 -9.10 -1.00
C TYR A 191 -24.73 -7.83 -1.61
N SER A 192 -24.21 -6.92 -0.79
CA SER A 192 -23.64 -5.65 -1.24
C SER A 192 -22.13 -5.61 -1.03
N PHE A 193 -21.66 -5.63 0.22
CA PHE A 193 -20.22 -5.57 0.52
C PHE A 193 -19.89 -6.08 1.93
N SER A 194 -18.62 -6.44 2.13
CA SER A 194 -18.04 -6.58 3.47
C SER A 194 -16.73 -5.79 3.55
N THR A 195 -16.49 -5.17 4.69
CA THR A 195 -15.22 -4.48 5.00
C THR A 195 -14.13 -5.47 5.37
N ILE A 196 -12.88 -5.02 5.49
CA ILE A 196 -11.70 -5.86 5.78
C ILE A 196 -11.90 -6.74 7.00
N MET A 197 -12.48 -6.21 8.08
CA MET A 197 -12.73 -6.96 9.33
C MET A 197 -14.02 -7.79 9.31
N ALA A 198 -14.72 -7.90 8.18
CA ALA A 198 -15.95 -8.66 8.05
C ALA A 198 -15.81 -9.82 7.05
N TYR A 199 -16.27 -11.01 7.44
CA TYR A 199 -16.23 -12.19 6.58
C TYR A 199 -17.24 -12.09 5.44
N ALA A 200 -16.73 -12.07 4.21
CA ALA A 200 -17.55 -11.86 3.02
C ALA A 200 -18.65 -12.93 2.84
N HIS A 201 -18.37 -14.18 3.22
CA HIS A 201 -19.35 -15.28 3.16
C HIS A 201 -20.55 -15.08 4.11
N VAL A 202 -20.36 -14.41 5.25
CA VAL A 202 -21.44 -14.10 6.21
C VAL A 202 -22.44 -13.08 5.65
N TYR A 203 -22.00 -12.29 4.67
CA TYR A 203 -22.81 -11.29 3.97
C TYR A 203 -23.10 -11.68 2.51
N SER A 204 -22.76 -12.91 2.08
CA SER A 204 -22.94 -13.37 0.70
C SER A 204 -22.39 -12.39 -0.35
N THR A 205 -21.18 -11.88 -0.11
CA THR A 205 -20.57 -10.82 -0.93
C THR A 205 -19.06 -11.04 -1.12
N SER A 206 -18.37 -10.06 -1.70
CA SER A 206 -16.92 -9.98 -1.76
C SER A 206 -16.39 -8.95 -0.77
N ARG A 207 -15.17 -9.19 -0.26
CA ARG A 207 -14.51 -8.27 0.67
C ARG A 207 -13.92 -7.08 -0.08
N MET A 208 -14.15 -5.88 0.43
CA MET A 208 -13.60 -4.65 -0.10
C MET A 208 -12.34 -4.22 0.66
N GLY A 209 -11.42 -3.56 -0.04
CA GLY A 209 -10.21 -2.96 0.54
C GLY A 209 -10.48 -1.70 1.36
N LYS A 210 -11.46 -1.76 2.28
CA LYS A 210 -11.83 -0.68 3.20
C LYS A 210 -12.12 -1.24 4.59
N PHE A 211 -11.65 -0.55 5.63
CA PHE A 211 -12.13 -0.72 6.99
C PHE A 211 -13.47 0.00 7.17
N SER A 212 -14.23 -0.38 8.19
CA SER A 212 -15.51 0.29 8.43
C SER A 212 -15.32 1.74 8.85
N ASN A 213 -16.05 2.64 8.20
CA ASN A 213 -16.08 4.07 8.46
C ASN A 213 -17.41 4.64 7.93
N PRO A 214 -18.28 5.20 8.77
CA PRO A 214 -19.57 5.74 8.34
C PRO A 214 -19.46 6.94 7.38
N ASN A 215 -18.32 7.62 7.34
CA ASN A 215 -18.08 8.80 6.49
C ASN A 215 -17.56 8.45 5.09
N VAL A 216 -17.33 7.16 4.81
CA VAL A 216 -16.83 6.67 3.51
C VAL A 216 -17.92 5.87 2.81
N SER A 217 -17.99 5.96 1.48
CA SER A 217 -18.96 5.20 0.68
C SER A 217 -18.44 3.81 0.28
N CYS A 218 -19.29 2.81 0.44
CA CYS A 218 -19.16 1.42 0.04
C CYS A 218 -20.38 1.05 -0.81
N ASN A 219 -20.20 0.92 -2.13
CA ASN A 219 -21.30 0.66 -3.08
C ASN A 219 -22.49 1.62 -2.93
N GLY A 220 -22.22 2.91 -2.71
CA GLY A 220 -23.26 3.95 -2.57
C GLY A 220 -23.90 4.02 -1.18
N GLN A 221 -23.49 3.16 -0.24
CA GLN A 221 -23.95 3.16 1.15
C GLN A 221 -22.81 3.53 2.11
N PRO A 222 -23.06 3.97 3.35
CA PRO A 222 -22.01 4.16 4.34
C PRO A 222 -21.21 2.86 4.58
N CYS A 223 -19.89 2.96 4.65
CA CYS A 223 -18.99 1.82 4.94
C CYS A 223 -19.00 1.40 6.41
N GLY A 224 -19.91 1.91 7.24
CA GLY A 224 -19.93 1.65 8.68
C GLY A 224 -21.14 2.29 9.34
N ILE A 225 -21.25 2.08 10.65
CA ILE A 225 -22.32 2.65 11.48
C ILE A 225 -21.65 3.54 12.54
N PRO A 226 -22.05 4.83 12.69
CA PRO A 226 -21.40 5.76 13.61
C PRO A 226 -21.33 5.26 15.05
N ALA A 227 -20.23 5.61 15.73
CA ALA A 227 -20.09 5.37 17.16
C ALA A 227 -21.27 5.96 17.96
N GLY A 228 -21.72 5.23 18.99
CA GLY A 228 -22.89 5.56 19.80
C GLY A 228 -24.24 5.22 19.17
N LYS A 229 -24.28 4.62 17.97
CA LYS A 229 -25.52 4.13 17.34
C LYS A 229 -25.71 2.62 17.54
N PRO A 230 -26.96 2.13 17.57
CA PRO A 230 -27.22 0.69 17.55
C PRO A 230 -26.52 0.03 16.37
N GLY A 231 -25.74 -1.02 16.66
CA GLY A 231 -24.98 -1.73 15.63
C GLY A 231 -23.67 -1.04 15.21
N GLU A 232 -23.18 -0.03 15.95
CA GLU A 232 -21.95 0.72 15.65
C GLU A 232 -20.80 -0.17 15.16
N ALA A 233 -20.13 0.32 14.10
CA ALA A 233 -19.00 -0.31 13.44
C ALA A 233 -18.21 0.77 12.71
N ASP A 234 -17.16 1.26 13.36
CA ASP A 234 -16.27 2.34 12.91
C ASP A 234 -14.81 1.98 13.25
N SER A 235 -14.28 1.03 12.49
CA SER A 235 -12.88 0.59 12.63
C SER A 235 -11.90 1.73 12.40
N ALA A 236 -12.21 2.66 11.49
CA ALA A 236 -11.34 3.78 11.20
C ALA A 236 -11.17 4.71 12.40
N LEU A 237 -12.27 5.08 13.07
CA LEU A 237 -12.22 5.85 14.30
C LEU A 237 -11.45 5.10 15.40
N ALA A 238 -11.66 3.79 15.54
CA ALA A 238 -10.98 2.98 16.55
C ALA A 238 -9.46 2.97 16.35
N ILE A 239 -8.98 2.77 15.11
CA ILE A 239 -7.56 2.83 14.77
C ILE A 239 -7.01 4.24 15.00
N ASN A 240 -7.71 5.28 14.53
CA ASN A 240 -7.25 6.66 14.67
C ASN A 240 -7.11 7.10 16.13
N ASN A 241 -7.91 6.54 17.04
CA ASN A 241 -7.82 6.82 18.47
C ASN A 241 -6.64 6.13 19.16
N VAL A 242 -6.08 5.05 18.60
CA VAL A 242 -4.89 4.36 19.13
C VAL A 242 -3.62 4.62 18.32
N LYS A 243 -3.70 5.33 17.18
CA LYS A 243 -2.60 5.49 16.22
C LYS A 243 -1.28 5.97 16.84
N ALA A 244 -1.34 6.87 17.82
CA ALA A 244 -0.16 7.40 18.49
C ALA A 244 0.47 6.38 19.47
N GLU A 245 -0.34 5.55 20.11
CA GLU A 245 0.13 4.50 21.03
C GLU A 245 0.78 3.35 20.26
N ILE A 246 0.12 2.88 19.19
CA ILE A 246 0.62 1.74 18.41
C ILE A 246 1.87 2.07 17.59
N ALA A 247 2.05 3.33 17.18
CA ALA A 247 3.25 3.84 16.51
C ALA A 247 4.41 4.14 17.49
N ALA A 248 4.19 3.94 18.79
CA ALA A 248 5.16 4.17 19.84
C ALA A 248 5.51 2.87 20.60
N PHE A 249 5.15 1.70 20.05
CA PHE A 249 5.50 0.43 20.67
C PHE A 249 7.01 0.19 20.67
N LYS A 250 7.71 0.67 19.63
CA LYS A 250 9.16 0.72 19.58
C LYS A 250 9.65 2.08 19.08
N PRO A 251 10.80 2.58 19.57
CA PRO A 251 11.43 3.73 18.95
C PRO A 251 11.82 3.40 17.50
N THR A 252 11.42 4.23 16.55
CA THR A 252 11.87 4.09 15.15
C THR A 252 13.39 4.14 15.08
N VAL A 253 14.01 3.06 14.57
CA VAL A 253 15.47 2.97 14.37
C VAL A 253 15.88 3.51 12.99
N SER A 254 15.04 3.34 11.96
CA SER A 254 15.26 3.88 10.62
C SER A 254 13.98 4.44 10.03
N SER A 255 13.99 5.71 9.64
CA SER A 255 12.90 6.33 8.88
C SER A 255 13.00 6.11 7.36
N ALA A 256 14.15 5.60 6.89
CA ALA A 256 14.34 5.23 5.51
C ALA A 256 13.50 3.96 5.21
N PRO A 257 12.88 3.86 4.01
CA PRO A 257 12.28 2.60 3.57
C PRO A 257 13.30 1.46 3.72
N VAL A 258 12.86 0.23 4.05
CA VAL A 258 13.75 -0.94 3.95
C VAL A 258 14.49 -0.83 2.64
N SER A 259 15.82 -0.90 2.69
CA SER A 259 16.60 -1.09 1.49
C SER A 259 16.15 -2.42 0.89
N THR A 260 15.23 -2.35 -0.08
CA THR A 260 14.83 -3.50 -0.89
C THR A 260 15.96 -3.90 -1.85
N SER A 261 17.20 -3.45 -1.59
CA SER A 261 18.37 -3.88 -2.34
C SER A 261 18.58 -5.35 -2.04
N PRO A 262 18.41 -6.24 -3.02
CA PRO A 262 19.06 -7.54 -2.93
C PRO A 262 20.57 -7.28 -2.83
N ALA A 263 21.33 -8.26 -2.32
CA ALA A 263 22.76 -8.36 -2.64
C ALA A 263 22.93 -8.09 -4.15
N PRO A 264 24.00 -7.42 -4.61
CA PRO A 264 24.09 -6.89 -5.96
C PRO A 264 23.87 -7.98 -7.01
N VAL A 265 22.65 -8.08 -7.51
CA VAL A 265 22.31 -8.80 -8.72
C VAL A 265 22.39 -7.77 -9.83
N THR A 266 23.46 -7.87 -10.60
CA THR A 266 23.67 -7.12 -11.82
C THR A 266 22.57 -7.49 -12.83
N THR A 267 21.54 -6.64 -12.98
CA THR A 267 21.05 -6.05 -14.26
C THR A 267 19.63 -5.43 -14.18
N ASN A 268 19.62 -4.09 -14.18
CA ASN A 268 18.63 -3.08 -14.63
C ASN A 268 17.09 -3.21 -14.42
N PRO A 269 16.46 -2.23 -13.73
CA PRO A 269 15.02 -1.93 -13.83
C PRO A 269 14.67 -1.00 -15.01
N THR A 270 15.33 -1.16 -16.15
CA THR A 270 15.01 -0.53 -17.43
C THR A 270 15.58 -1.44 -18.52
N PRO A 271 14.84 -1.75 -19.60
CA PRO A 271 15.35 -2.65 -20.64
C PRO A 271 16.69 -2.14 -21.17
N ALA A 272 17.74 -2.95 -21.18
CA ALA A 272 18.97 -2.55 -21.86
C ALA A 272 18.70 -2.49 -23.37
N ALA A 273 19.19 -1.44 -24.02
CA ALA A 273 19.04 -1.29 -25.47
C ALA A 273 19.66 -2.48 -26.22
N GLY A 274 18.97 -2.94 -27.27
CA GLY A 274 19.35 -4.10 -28.07
C GLY A 274 19.04 -5.45 -27.42
N LYS A 275 18.57 -5.50 -26.17
CA LYS A 275 18.18 -6.74 -25.49
C LYS A 275 16.69 -7.04 -25.68
N THR A 276 16.35 -8.32 -25.57
CA THR A 276 14.98 -8.83 -25.75
C THR A 276 14.42 -9.27 -24.40
N TYR A 277 13.16 -8.91 -24.15
CA TYR A 277 12.48 -9.17 -22.88
C TYR A 277 11.05 -9.66 -23.11
N SER A 278 10.56 -10.47 -22.17
CA SER A 278 9.13 -10.62 -21.91
C SER A 278 8.71 -9.67 -20.79
N PHE A 279 7.57 -9.00 -20.96
CA PHE A 279 6.97 -8.12 -19.95
C PHE A 279 5.92 -8.90 -19.17
N VAL A 280 6.15 -9.12 -17.89
CA VAL A 280 5.30 -9.94 -17.02
C VAL A 280 4.52 -9.02 -16.08
N ALA A 281 3.20 -8.97 -16.19
CA ALA A 281 2.36 -8.13 -15.36
C ALA A 281 2.43 -8.55 -13.88
N ALA A 282 2.66 -7.59 -12.99
CA ALA A 282 2.94 -7.87 -11.58
C ALA A 282 1.76 -8.50 -10.83
N HIS A 283 0.52 -8.18 -11.23
CA HIS A 283 -0.69 -8.66 -10.57
C HIS A 283 -1.08 -10.10 -10.95
N SER A 284 -0.72 -10.54 -12.16
CA SER A 284 -1.19 -11.82 -12.72
C SER A 284 -0.07 -12.81 -13.02
N GLY A 285 1.19 -12.36 -13.10
CA GLY A 285 2.32 -13.18 -13.57
C GLY A 285 2.23 -13.54 -15.06
N LYS A 286 1.35 -12.89 -15.83
CA LYS A 286 1.12 -13.16 -17.26
C LYS A 286 1.89 -12.20 -18.15
N CYS A 287 2.19 -12.68 -19.36
CA CYS A 287 3.02 -11.98 -20.31
C CYS A 287 2.19 -11.08 -21.22
N LEU A 288 2.78 -9.94 -21.61
CA LEU A 288 2.28 -9.08 -22.68
C LEU A 288 2.35 -9.83 -24.01
N ASP A 289 1.21 -10.08 -24.66
CA ASP A 289 1.09 -10.98 -25.80
C ASP A 289 0.41 -10.29 -26.99
N VAL A 290 1.04 -10.33 -28.16
CA VAL A 290 0.39 -9.93 -29.41
C VAL A 290 -0.60 -11.01 -29.83
N SER A 291 -1.89 -10.66 -29.74
CA SER A 291 -2.99 -11.61 -29.89
C SER A 291 -2.95 -12.33 -31.23
N GLY A 292 -3.04 -13.66 -31.17
CA GLY A 292 -3.09 -14.52 -32.36
C GLY A 292 -1.82 -14.49 -33.22
N ASN A 293 -0.67 -14.07 -32.68
CA ASN A 293 0.57 -13.88 -33.45
C ASN A 293 0.39 -12.95 -34.66
N SER A 294 -0.53 -11.98 -34.58
CA SER A 294 -0.81 -11.06 -35.68
C SER A 294 0.48 -10.44 -36.23
N LYS A 295 0.59 -10.31 -37.56
CA LYS A 295 1.75 -9.68 -38.24
C LYS A 295 1.40 -8.33 -38.89
N VAL A 296 0.17 -7.87 -38.74
CA VAL A 296 -0.33 -6.63 -39.37
C VAL A 296 -0.37 -5.48 -38.37
N ASP A 297 -0.39 -4.26 -38.90
CA ASP A 297 -0.61 -3.04 -38.11
C ASP A 297 -2.01 -3.07 -37.48
N GLY A 298 -2.11 -2.55 -36.25
CA GLY A 298 -3.35 -2.56 -35.48
C GLY A 298 -3.61 -3.89 -34.74
N GLY A 299 -2.75 -4.89 -34.88
CA GLY A 299 -2.82 -6.11 -34.06
C GLY A 299 -2.78 -5.79 -32.57
N THR A 300 -3.83 -6.17 -31.84
CA THR A 300 -4.01 -5.81 -30.44
C THR A 300 -3.19 -6.66 -29.49
N LEU A 301 -2.90 -6.11 -28.32
CA LEU A 301 -2.25 -6.84 -27.25
C LEU A 301 -3.24 -7.22 -26.14
N ALA A 302 -2.99 -8.38 -25.57
CA ALA A 302 -3.66 -8.87 -24.38
C ALA A 302 -2.62 -9.45 -23.43
N GLN A 303 -2.98 -9.65 -22.16
CA GLN A 303 -2.19 -10.55 -21.33
C GLN A 303 -2.52 -12.01 -21.67
N TRP A 304 -1.51 -12.86 -21.59
CA TRP A 304 -1.66 -14.30 -21.74
C TRP A 304 -0.66 -15.05 -20.87
N THR A 305 -0.98 -16.28 -20.48
CA THR A 305 -0.03 -17.18 -19.81
C THR A 305 1.33 -17.15 -20.52
N CYS A 306 2.41 -16.92 -19.78
CA CYS A 306 3.74 -16.89 -20.37
C CYS A 306 4.07 -18.26 -20.98
N HIS A 307 4.29 -18.31 -22.29
CA HIS A 307 4.62 -19.54 -23.03
C HIS A 307 5.95 -19.44 -23.78
N GLY A 308 6.59 -18.26 -23.76
CA GLY A 308 7.92 -18.04 -24.35
C GLY A 308 7.90 -17.86 -25.88
N GLY A 309 6.73 -17.88 -26.51
CA GLY A 309 6.59 -17.60 -27.95
C GLY A 309 7.05 -16.20 -28.33
N LEU A 310 7.48 -16.04 -29.59
CA LEU A 310 8.08 -14.80 -30.08
C LEU A 310 7.13 -13.59 -30.05
N ASN A 311 5.81 -13.81 -30.00
CA ASN A 311 4.80 -12.76 -29.82
C ASN A 311 4.66 -12.25 -28.37
N GLN A 312 5.40 -12.84 -27.43
CA GLN A 312 5.56 -12.35 -26.05
C GLN A 312 6.92 -11.71 -25.80
N GLN A 313 7.77 -11.62 -26.83
CA GLN A 313 9.13 -11.13 -26.73
C GLN A 313 9.31 -9.82 -27.49
N TYR A 314 9.93 -8.84 -26.84
CA TYR A 314 10.11 -7.51 -27.40
C TYR A 314 11.56 -7.06 -27.27
N THR A 315 12.17 -6.68 -28.39
CA THR A 315 13.49 -6.06 -28.41
C THR A 315 13.35 -4.58 -28.10
N ALA A 316 14.00 -4.11 -27.05
CA ALA A 316 14.07 -2.70 -26.70
C ALA A 316 15.13 -2.00 -27.53
N THR A 317 14.80 -0.90 -28.20
CA THR A 317 15.78 -0.10 -28.98
C THR A 317 15.71 1.35 -28.54
N ALA A 318 16.85 1.92 -28.13
CA ALA A 318 16.93 3.29 -27.64
C ALA A 318 16.68 4.32 -28.75
N VAL A 319 15.96 5.40 -28.39
CA VAL A 319 15.65 6.57 -29.20
C VAL A 319 15.72 7.79 -28.26
N GLY A 320 16.92 8.34 -28.08
CA GLY A 320 17.20 9.32 -27.02
C GLY A 320 16.89 8.73 -25.63
N ASP A 321 16.13 9.46 -24.81
CA ASP A 321 15.69 9.03 -23.47
C ASP A 321 14.54 8.01 -23.47
N TYR A 322 14.04 7.64 -24.65
CA TYR A 322 12.91 6.73 -24.83
C TYR A 322 13.35 5.45 -25.54
N MET A 323 12.46 4.46 -25.60
CA MET A 323 12.69 3.24 -26.36
C MET A 323 11.50 2.89 -27.23
N THR A 324 11.77 2.23 -28.35
CA THR A 324 10.76 1.41 -29.03
C THR A 324 10.82 -0.02 -28.50
N LEU A 325 9.66 -0.69 -28.50
CA LEU A 325 9.52 -2.09 -28.12
C LEU A 325 9.07 -2.89 -29.35
N LYS A 326 10.01 -3.58 -30.01
CA LYS A 326 9.75 -4.30 -31.25
C LYS A 326 9.44 -5.76 -30.98
N ALA A 327 8.22 -6.22 -31.30
CA ALA A 327 7.82 -7.61 -31.17
C ALA A 327 8.66 -8.51 -32.08
N LYS A 328 9.20 -9.61 -31.53
CA LYS A 328 10.16 -10.48 -32.24
C LYS A 328 9.52 -11.22 -33.42
N HIS A 329 8.24 -11.59 -33.33
CA HIS A 329 7.57 -12.39 -34.36
C HIS A 329 7.14 -11.59 -35.60
N SER A 330 6.86 -10.29 -35.45
CA SER A 330 6.34 -9.43 -36.53
C SER A 330 7.33 -8.35 -36.98
N GLY A 331 8.33 -8.02 -36.16
CA GLY A 331 9.22 -6.88 -36.41
C GLY A 331 8.55 -5.51 -36.25
N LYS A 332 7.32 -5.46 -35.72
CA LYS A 332 6.55 -4.22 -35.48
C LYS A 332 6.71 -3.72 -34.06
N CYS A 333 6.55 -2.42 -33.86
CA CYS A 333 6.71 -1.77 -32.57
C CYS A 333 5.38 -1.63 -31.83
N LEU A 334 5.42 -1.71 -30.50
CA LEU A 334 4.28 -1.37 -29.66
C LEU A 334 3.95 0.12 -29.77
N SER A 335 2.65 0.41 -29.91
CA SER A 335 2.12 1.75 -30.09
C SER A 335 0.74 1.89 -29.45
N ILE A 336 0.38 3.12 -29.06
CA ILE A 336 -0.99 3.45 -28.69
C ILE A 336 -1.79 3.75 -29.96
N GLU A 337 -2.91 3.06 -30.11
CA GLU A 337 -3.75 3.17 -31.29
C GLU A 337 -4.15 4.62 -31.59
N SER A 338 -4.07 4.98 -32.88
CA SER A 338 -4.40 6.31 -33.39
C SER A 338 -3.68 7.45 -32.65
N ASN A 339 -2.54 7.15 -32.00
CA ASN A 339 -1.75 8.11 -31.23
C ASN A 339 -2.60 8.86 -30.18
N SER A 340 -3.60 8.17 -29.63
CA SER A 340 -4.56 8.70 -28.66
C SER A 340 -3.90 9.05 -27.32
N THR A 341 -4.44 10.04 -26.63
CA THR A 341 -4.09 10.40 -25.24
C THR A 341 -5.19 10.03 -24.24
N SER A 342 -6.31 9.47 -24.71
CA SER A 342 -7.44 9.08 -23.86
C SER A 342 -7.12 7.85 -23.03
N ASP A 343 -7.71 7.79 -21.83
CA ASP A 343 -7.71 6.55 -21.06
C ASP A 343 -8.41 5.44 -21.85
N ARG A 344 -7.94 4.21 -21.64
CA ARG A 344 -8.46 2.99 -22.29
C ARG A 344 -8.19 2.91 -23.79
N ALA A 345 -7.38 3.80 -24.35
CA ALA A 345 -6.88 3.63 -25.71
C ALA A 345 -6.06 2.33 -25.78
N ARG A 346 -6.30 1.53 -26.83
CA ARG A 346 -5.74 0.19 -26.97
C ARG A 346 -4.25 0.25 -27.26
N LEU A 347 -3.51 -0.70 -26.69
CA LEU A 347 -2.17 -1.01 -27.15
C LEU A 347 -2.26 -1.90 -28.38
N VAL A 348 -1.54 -1.51 -29.43
CA VAL A 348 -1.42 -2.23 -30.69
C VAL A 348 0.05 -2.40 -31.07
N GLN A 349 0.33 -3.26 -32.04
CA GLN A 349 1.57 -3.18 -32.81
C GLN A 349 1.36 -2.36 -34.08
N ALA A 350 2.41 -1.65 -34.51
CA ALA A 350 2.43 -0.91 -35.75
C ALA A 350 3.86 -0.87 -36.34
N THR A 351 3.97 -0.59 -37.63
CA THR A 351 5.25 -0.32 -38.31
C THR A 351 6.04 0.70 -37.50
N CYS A 352 7.29 0.37 -37.16
CA CYS A 352 8.09 1.19 -36.25
C CYS A 352 8.32 2.59 -36.82
N ASP A 353 7.86 3.61 -36.11
CA ASP A 353 8.04 5.02 -36.45
C ASP A 353 8.56 5.76 -35.22
N THR A 354 9.82 6.18 -35.26
CA THR A 354 10.48 6.90 -34.15
C THR A 354 10.11 8.39 -34.10
N SER A 355 9.49 8.93 -35.15
CA SER A 355 8.92 10.28 -35.16
C SER A 355 7.55 10.34 -34.47
N ASN A 356 6.83 9.21 -34.45
CA ASN A 356 5.56 9.08 -33.76
C ASN A 356 5.73 8.75 -32.27
N HIS A 357 5.42 9.72 -31.40
CA HIS A 357 5.61 9.61 -29.96
C HIS A 357 4.74 8.51 -29.29
N SER A 358 3.69 8.00 -29.95
CA SER A 358 2.94 6.86 -29.41
C SER A 358 3.72 5.54 -29.44
N HIS A 359 4.82 5.45 -30.18
CA HIS A 359 5.72 4.28 -30.25
C HIS A 359 6.85 4.31 -29.22
N LEU A 360 6.94 5.40 -28.46
CA LEU A 360 8.07 5.71 -27.60
C LEU A 360 7.68 5.53 -26.14
N TRP A 361 8.50 4.76 -25.43
CA TRP A 361 8.23 4.33 -24.06
C TRP A 361 9.37 4.75 -23.13
N ARG A 362 9.01 5.29 -21.98
CA ARG A 362 9.91 5.52 -20.86
C ARG A 362 9.63 4.48 -19.79
N PHE A 363 10.68 4.00 -19.14
CA PHE A 363 10.55 3.08 -18.02
C PHE A 363 10.80 3.83 -16.73
N GLN A 364 9.90 3.66 -15.77
CA GLN A 364 10.09 4.15 -14.42
C GLN A 364 10.15 2.96 -13.48
N THR A 365 11.30 2.78 -12.84
CA THR A 365 11.52 1.76 -11.82
C THR A 365 10.59 1.94 -10.64
N THR A 366 9.93 0.86 -10.22
CA THR A 366 9.15 0.78 -8.98
C THR A 366 9.46 -0.54 -8.27
N GLY A 367 10.40 -0.51 -7.33
CA GLY A 367 10.92 -1.73 -6.71
C GLY A 367 11.59 -2.64 -7.76
N SER A 368 11.22 -3.92 -7.79
CA SER A 368 11.70 -4.90 -8.80
C SER A 368 10.96 -4.84 -10.15
N HIS A 369 9.99 -3.93 -10.29
CA HIS A 369 9.17 -3.82 -11.50
C HIS A 369 9.44 -2.49 -12.20
N VAL A 370 8.88 -2.35 -13.39
CA VAL A 370 8.83 -1.10 -14.14
C VAL A 370 7.40 -0.71 -14.46
N ASN A 371 7.12 0.58 -14.36
CA ASN A 371 6.04 1.18 -15.12
C ASN A 371 6.52 1.45 -16.54
N VAL A 372 5.68 1.14 -17.53
CA VAL A 372 5.94 1.44 -18.94
C VAL A 372 5.07 2.62 -19.33
N ILE A 373 5.68 3.77 -19.58
CA ILE A 373 4.99 5.05 -19.72
C ILE A 373 5.12 5.53 -21.16
N ASN A 374 3.99 5.84 -21.80
CA ASN A 374 3.99 6.32 -23.17
C ASN A 374 4.46 7.79 -23.26
N ARG A 375 5.36 8.10 -24.20
CA ARG A 375 5.88 9.46 -24.40
C ARG A 375 4.79 10.45 -24.79
N ARG A 376 3.85 10.05 -25.66
CA ARG A 376 2.83 10.96 -26.20
C ARG A 376 1.85 11.41 -25.11
N SER A 377 1.37 10.47 -24.30
CA SER A 377 0.28 10.72 -23.35
C SER A 377 0.75 10.91 -21.91
N GLY A 378 1.96 10.46 -21.56
CA GLY A 378 2.41 10.36 -20.17
C GLY A 378 1.69 9.28 -19.36
N LYS A 379 0.87 8.44 -20.01
CA LYS A 379 0.05 7.42 -19.37
C LYS A 379 0.75 6.07 -19.31
N TYR A 380 0.25 5.22 -18.44
CA TYR A 380 0.87 3.96 -18.06
C TYR A 380 0.26 2.84 -18.90
N LEU A 381 1.12 1.91 -19.32
CA LEU A 381 0.68 0.62 -19.81
C LEU A 381 -0.11 -0.09 -18.71
N ASP A 382 -1.30 -0.57 -19.03
CA ASP A 382 -2.31 -0.99 -18.07
C ASP A 382 -3.01 -2.26 -18.58
N ILE A 383 -3.09 -3.28 -17.72
CA ILE A 383 -4.00 -4.42 -17.95
C ILE A 383 -5.39 -4.03 -17.44
N ARG A 384 -6.36 -3.96 -18.36
CA ARG A 384 -7.67 -3.37 -18.10
C ARG A 384 -8.37 -4.01 -16.91
N GLY A 385 -8.72 -3.18 -15.93
CA GLY A 385 -9.53 -3.56 -14.77
C GLY A 385 -8.82 -4.47 -13.78
N ASN A 386 -7.48 -4.52 -13.79
CA ASN A 386 -6.70 -5.46 -12.95
C ASN A 386 -7.14 -6.93 -13.13
N ASN A 387 -7.73 -7.24 -14.28
CA ASN A 387 -8.23 -8.57 -14.60
C ASN A 387 -7.02 -9.51 -14.74
N SER A 388 -7.08 -10.71 -14.16
CA SER A 388 -6.01 -11.72 -14.22
C SER A 388 -6.24 -12.81 -15.27
N ASP A 389 -7.35 -12.78 -16.01
CA ASP A 389 -7.72 -13.74 -17.05
C ASP A 389 -6.90 -13.57 -18.33
N ASN A 390 -6.74 -14.67 -19.07
CA ASN A 390 -6.21 -14.58 -20.44
C ASN A 390 -7.15 -13.73 -21.30
N ARG A 391 -6.58 -13.04 -22.31
CA ARG A 391 -7.32 -12.10 -23.18
C ARG A 391 -7.75 -10.80 -22.51
N ALA A 392 -7.37 -10.53 -21.26
CA ALA A 392 -7.57 -9.19 -20.72
C ALA A 392 -6.81 -8.17 -21.56
N ALA A 393 -7.52 -7.14 -22.02
CA ALA A 393 -6.99 -6.15 -22.95
C ALA A 393 -5.87 -5.32 -22.30
N VAL A 394 -4.85 -5.01 -23.09
CA VAL A 394 -3.81 -4.05 -22.70
C VAL A 394 -4.13 -2.69 -23.30
N GLN A 395 -4.06 -1.65 -22.46
CA GLN A 395 -4.44 -0.28 -22.79
C GLN A 395 -3.43 0.70 -22.18
N GLN A 396 -3.57 1.99 -22.48
CA GLN A 396 -3.04 3.03 -21.61
C GLN A 396 -4.08 3.50 -20.59
N TYR A 397 -3.63 3.89 -19.40
CA TYR A 397 -4.48 4.51 -18.39
C TYR A 397 -3.69 5.49 -17.53
N SER A 398 -4.39 6.47 -16.96
CA SER A 398 -3.83 7.37 -15.95
C SER A 398 -3.19 6.58 -14.80
N ALA A 399 -2.21 7.17 -14.11
CA ALA A 399 -1.52 6.51 -13.02
C ALA A 399 -2.51 6.12 -11.91
N THR A 400 -2.62 4.83 -11.60
CA THR A 400 -3.46 4.33 -10.50
C THR A 400 -2.66 3.83 -9.31
N GLY A 401 -1.35 3.59 -9.49
CA GLY A 401 -0.50 2.91 -8.52
C GLY A 401 -0.73 1.40 -8.44
N GLY A 402 -1.72 0.86 -9.17
CA GLY A 402 -2.09 -0.54 -9.21
C GLY A 402 -0.99 -1.46 -9.77
N SER A 403 -1.01 -2.72 -9.37
CA SER A 403 -0.06 -3.74 -9.83
C SER A 403 -0.26 -4.12 -11.31
N ASN A 404 -1.45 -3.89 -11.87
CA ASN A 404 -1.73 -4.05 -13.31
C ASN A 404 -1.04 -3.01 -14.22
N GLN A 405 -0.36 -2.02 -13.63
CA GLN A 405 0.47 -1.04 -14.35
C GLN A 405 1.99 -1.28 -14.17
N LYS A 406 2.37 -2.37 -13.49
CA LYS A 406 3.75 -2.72 -13.15
C LYS A 406 4.13 -4.02 -13.85
N PHE A 407 5.32 -4.05 -14.40
CA PHE A 407 5.81 -5.20 -15.18
C PHE A 407 7.20 -5.60 -14.73
N SER A 408 7.44 -6.90 -14.57
CA SER A 408 8.78 -7.46 -14.47
C SER A 408 9.34 -7.70 -15.86
N LEU A 409 10.64 -7.46 -16.04
CA LEU A 409 11.33 -7.71 -17.30
C LEU A 409 12.06 -9.05 -17.19
N LYS A 410 11.62 -10.05 -17.96
CA LYS A 410 12.31 -11.33 -18.07
C LYS A 410 13.16 -11.33 -19.34
N ALA A 411 14.49 -11.34 -19.21
CA ALA A 411 15.40 -11.46 -20.34
C ALA A 411 15.15 -12.77 -21.12
N MET A 412 15.25 -12.70 -22.45
CA MET A 412 14.95 -13.80 -23.38
C MET A 412 16.15 -14.20 -24.23
#